data_AF-A0A7S0U4R4-F1
#
_entry.id   AF-A0A7S0U4R4-F1
#
_cell.length_a   1.000
_cell.length_b   1.000
_cell.length_c   1.000
_cell.angle_alpha   90.00
_cell.angle_beta   90.00
_cell.angle_gamma   90.00
#
_symmetry.space_group_name_H-M   'P 1'
#
loop_
_entity.id
_entity.type
_entity.pdbx_description
1 polymer ?
#
loop_
_entity_poly.entity_id
_entity_poly.type
_entity_poly.pdbx_seq_one_letter_code
_entity_poly.pdbx_strand_id
1 'polypeptide(L)'
;GFKSDGAPREADAQLRTDLNSAEFEGCVNAYRECLGVDDNFEWPEFKAAINHMLTIGLRRLKRDKEEKEKELFHLRQRLAKYAPSMENPVFALREELGRRFDSVYDAFVYFDVQGDWKVTTAEIKHMLRRLKLPLTHVDVDIALKQAKAGYVGSDTFTANFFVRALRWFV
;
A
#
# COMPACT_ATOMS: atom_id res chain seq x y z
N GLY A 1 -33.42 -20.75 32.02
CA GLY A 1 -33.50 -20.45 30.57
C GLY A 1 -33.27 -18.96 30.39
N PHE A 2 -32.09 -18.58 29.95
CA PHE A 2 -31.75 -17.19 29.65
C PHE A 2 -32.17 -16.90 28.20
N LYS A 3 -33.08 -15.93 28.01
CA LYS A 3 -33.42 -15.40 26.69
C LYS A 3 -32.29 -14.48 26.23
N SER A 4 -31.75 -14.79 25.06
CA SER A 4 -30.77 -14.00 24.33
C SER A 4 -31.49 -12.89 23.56
N ASP A 5 -31.46 -11.67 24.09
CA ASP A 5 -31.82 -10.49 23.29
C ASP A 5 -30.56 -10.02 22.57
N GLY A 6 -30.50 -10.39 21.29
CA GLY A 6 -29.45 -10.00 20.36
C GLY A 6 -29.55 -8.52 20.05
N ALA A 7 -28.46 -7.80 20.32
CA ALA A 7 -28.26 -6.44 19.85
C ALA A 7 -28.37 -6.38 18.31
N PRO A 8 -29.03 -5.35 17.74
CA PRO A 8 -29.02 -5.15 16.30
C PRO A 8 -27.62 -4.73 15.87
N ARG A 9 -27.04 -5.54 14.97
CA ARG A 9 -25.72 -5.37 14.35
C ARG A 9 -25.66 -4.08 13.52
N GLU A 10 -24.52 -3.41 13.62
CA GLU A 10 -24.05 -2.22 12.89
C GLU A 10 -23.91 -2.43 11.35
N ALA A 11 -24.87 -3.08 10.68
CA ALA A 11 -24.73 -3.48 9.28
C ALA A 11 -25.37 -2.53 8.24
N ASP A 12 -26.29 -1.65 8.63
CA ASP A 12 -27.10 -0.88 7.66
C ASP A 12 -26.90 0.64 7.73
N ALA A 13 -25.68 1.10 8.02
CA ALA A 13 -25.29 2.49 7.77
C ALA A 13 -24.96 2.72 6.28
N GLN A 14 -25.78 2.19 5.37
CA GLN A 14 -25.85 2.75 4.03
C GLN A 14 -26.45 4.14 4.20
N LEU A 15 -25.75 5.17 3.73
CA LEU A 15 -26.26 6.54 3.67
C LEU A 15 -27.62 6.52 2.93
N ARG A 16 -28.71 6.39 3.69
CA ARG A 16 -30.09 6.53 3.23
C ARG A 16 -30.31 8.00 2.91
N THR A 17 -29.89 8.34 1.69
CA THR A 17 -30.14 9.62 1.02
C THR A 17 -31.33 9.47 0.08
N ASP A 18 -32.22 8.51 0.36
CA ASP A 18 -33.48 8.37 -0.33
C ASP A 18 -34.44 9.44 0.21
N LEU A 19 -34.49 10.55 -0.51
CA LEU A 19 -35.50 11.61 -0.37
C LEU A 19 -36.95 11.12 -0.61
N ASN A 20 -37.15 9.81 -0.80
CA ASN A 20 -38.42 9.13 -0.97
C ASN A 20 -38.72 8.13 0.16
N SER A 21 -37.93 8.12 1.24
CA SER A 21 -38.19 7.25 2.40
C SER A 21 -39.42 7.70 3.16
N ALA A 22 -40.12 6.74 3.79
CA ALA A 22 -41.28 7.03 4.65
C ALA A 22 -40.91 7.93 5.84
N GLU A 23 -39.65 7.85 6.31
CA GLU A 23 -39.12 8.70 7.38
C GLU A 23 -38.93 10.15 6.92
N PHE A 24 -38.42 10.37 5.70
CA PHE A 24 -38.30 11.70 5.11
C PHE A 24 -39.67 12.34 4.89
N GLU A 25 -40.62 11.61 4.32
CA GLU A 25 -42.01 12.08 4.14
C GLU A 25 -42.69 12.41 5.49
N GLY A 26 -42.45 11.58 6.52
CA GLY A 26 -42.94 11.85 7.88
C GLY A 26 -42.41 13.16 8.46
N CYS A 27 -41.11 13.42 8.32
CA CYS A 27 -40.49 14.68 8.76
C CYS A 27 -41.00 15.89 7.97
N VAL A 28 -41.20 15.76 6.66
CA VAL A 28 -41.73 16.84 5.81
C VAL A 28 -43.17 17.19 6.21
N ASN A 29 -44.01 16.19 6.48
CA ASN A 29 -45.40 16.40 6.87
C ASN A 29 -45.54 17.02 8.26
N ALA A 30 -44.77 16.55 9.26
CA ALA A 30 -44.74 17.17 10.59
C ALA A 30 -44.31 18.65 10.54
N TYR A 31 -43.36 18.97 9.65
CA TYR A 31 -42.91 20.36 9.45
C TYR A 31 -43.96 21.23 8.74
N ARG A 32 -44.68 20.68 7.75
CA ARG A 32 -45.83 21.35 7.08
C ARG A 32 -46.94 21.69 8.08
N GLU A 33 -47.26 20.75 8.98
CA GLU A 33 -48.25 20.96 10.04
C GLU A 33 -47.82 22.05 11.03
N CYS A 34 -46.54 22.10 11.41
CA CYS A 34 -46.02 23.14 12.33
C CYS A 34 -46.06 24.56 11.75
N LEU A 35 -46.02 24.73 10.42
CA LEU A 35 -46.00 26.05 9.79
C LEU A 35 -47.38 26.56 9.37
N GLY A 36 -48.42 25.72 9.39
CA GLY A 36 -49.79 26.12 9.04
C GLY A 36 -49.94 26.60 7.59
N VAL A 37 -49.18 26.01 6.67
CA VAL A 37 -49.04 26.49 5.29
C VAL A 37 -49.93 25.69 4.35
N ASP A 38 -50.78 26.41 3.60
CA ASP A 38 -51.63 25.92 2.53
C ASP A 38 -50.81 25.27 1.40
N ASP A 39 -51.34 24.22 0.75
CA ASP A 39 -50.65 23.29 -0.17
C ASP A 39 -50.01 23.96 -1.41
N ASN A 40 -50.20 25.26 -1.58
CA ASN A 40 -49.78 26.04 -2.74
C ASN A 40 -48.50 26.87 -2.50
N PHE A 41 -47.75 26.60 -1.43
CA PHE A 41 -46.57 27.38 -1.09
C PHE A 41 -45.33 26.91 -1.86
N GLU A 42 -45.16 27.49 -3.05
CA GLU A 42 -43.90 27.47 -3.78
C GLU A 42 -42.85 28.21 -2.93
N TRP A 43 -41.77 27.52 -2.54
CA TRP A 43 -40.54 28.16 -2.04
C TRP A 43 -39.45 28.14 -3.13
N PRO A 44 -39.47 29.08 -4.10
CA PRO A 44 -38.44 29.18 -5.12
C PRO A 44 -37.04 29.30 -4.51
N GLU A 45 -36.89 30.05 -3.41
CA GLU A 45 -35.61 30.33 -2.77
C GLU A 45 -35.04 29.08 -2.08
N PHE A 46 -35.88 28.29 -1.41
CA PHE A 46 -35.45 27.03 -0.79
C PHE A 46 -35.14 25.97 -1.85
N LYS A 47 -35.99 25.83 -2.87
CA LYS A 47 -35.73 24.93 -4.02
C LYS A 47 -34.44 25.34 -4.72
N ALA A 48 -34.19 26.64 -4.91
CA ALA A 48 -32.96 27.17 -5.49
C ALA A 48 -31.75 26.92 -4.58
N ALA A 49 -31.88 27.11 -3.26
CA ALA A 49 -30.83 26.84 -2.29
C ALA A 49 -30.45 25.35 -2.24
N ILE A 50 -31.43 24.44 -2.23
CA ILE A 50 -31.20 22.98 -2.31
C ILE A 50 -30.56 22.62 -3.64
N ASN A 51 -31.09 23.10 -4.77
CA ASN A 51 -30.48 22.84 -6.08
C ASN A 51 -29.05 23.37 -6.16
N HIS A 52 -28.78 24.55 -5.59
CA HIS A 52 -27.44 25.12 -5.52
C HIS A 52 -26.51 24.27 -4.64
N MET A 53 -26.97 23.83 -3.46
CA MET A 53 -26.21 22.96 -2.57
C MET A 53 -25.94 21.58 -3.18
N LEU A 54 -26.93 20.95 -3.80
CA LEU A 54 -26.76 19.66 -4.48
C LEU A 54 -25.84 19.78 -5.69
N THR A 55 -26.00 20.83 -6.50
CA THR A 55 -25.20 21.00 -7.73
C THR A 55 -23.77 21.43 -7.43
N ILE A 56 -23.55 22.29 -6.44
CA ILE A 56 -22.20 22.73 -6.04
C ILE A 56 -21.52 21.68 -5.18
N GLY A 57 -22.25 21.09 -4.23
CA GLY A 57 -21.75 20.00 -3.39
C GLY A 57 -21.30 18.81 -4.25
N LEU A 58 -22.12 18.38 -5.22
CA LEU A 58 -21.76 17.29 -6.11
C LEU A 58 -20.57 17.64 -7.02
N ARG A 59 -20.50 18.88 -7.54
CA ARG A 59 -19.34 19.34 -8.31
C ARG A 59 -18.06 19.38 -7.48
N ARG A 60 -18.15 19.79 -6.23
CA ARG A 60 -17.01 19.79 -5.29
C ARG A 60 -16.56 18.38 -4.99
N LEU A 61 -17.48 17.48 -4.64
CA LEU A 61 -17.16 16.08 -4.36
C LEU A 61 -16.54 15.36 -5.57
N LYS A 62 -17.01 15.64 -6.79
CA LYS A 62 -16.39 15.11 -8.02
C LYS A 62 -14.95 15.60 -8.17
N ARG A 63 -14.70 16.90 -7.96
CA ARG A 63 -13.36 17.48 -8.03
C ARG A 63 -12.43 16.88 -6.98
N ASP A 64 -12.89 16.80 -5.73
CA ASP A 64 -12.11 16.25 -4.62
C ASP A 64 -11.80 14.76 -4.88
N LYS A 65 -12.75 14.00 -5.44
CA LYS A 65 -12.53 12.62 -5.88
C LYS A 65 -11.45 12.54 -6.96
N GLU A 66 -11.54 13.35 -8.01
CA GLU A 66 -10.55 13.38 -9.09
C GLU A 66 -9.15 13.76 -8.59
N GLU A 67 -9.06 14.70 -7.65
CA GLU A 67 -7.81 15.09 -7.02
C GLU A 67 -7.21 13.93 -6.22
N LYS A 68 -8.03 13.25 -5.41
CA LYS A 68 -7.59 12.06 -4.67
C LYS A 68 -7.20 10.90 -5.58
N GLU A 69 -7.88 10.70 -6.71
CA GLU A 69 -7.49 9.70 -7.71
C GLU A 69 -6.13 10.03 -8.35
N LYS A 70 -5.85 11.31 -8.62
CA LYS A 70 -4.52 11.76 -9.10
C LYS A 70 -3.44 11.55 -8.05
N GLU A 71 -3.70 11.93 -6.79
CA GLU A 71 -2.78 11.65 -5.68
C GLU A 71 -2.49 10.16 -5.56
N LEU A 72 -3.53 9.32 -5.62
CA LEU A 72 -3.40 7.87 -5.56
C LEU A 72 -2.58 7.33 -6.73
N PHE A 73 -2.77 7.85 -7.94
CA PHE A 73 -1.98 7.48 -9.11
C PHE A 73 -0.49 7.79 -8.91
N HIS A 74 -0.16 9.00 -8.45
CA HIS A 74 1.23 9.38 -8.16
C HIS A 74 1.84 8.54 -7.04
N LEU A 75 1.05 8.23 -5.99
CA LEU A 75 1.49 7.31 -4.93
C LEU A 75 1.78 5.91 -5.48
N ARG A 76 0.92 5.36 -6.33
CA ARG A 76 1.16 4.06 -6.99
C ARG A 76 2.43 4.07 -7.83
N GLN A 77 2.68 5.11 -8.62
CA GLN A 77 3.93 5.25 -9.38
C GLN A 77 5.16 5.31 -8.48
N ARG A 78 5.08 6.04 -7.35
CA ARG A 78 6.18 6.11 -6.37
C ARG A 78 6.42 4.75 -5.72
N LEU A 79 5.34 4.06 -5.32
CA LEU A 79 5.39 2.74 -4.70
C LEU A 79 5.91 1.66 -5.65
N ALA A 80 5.67 1.78 -6.96
CA ALA A 80 6.20 0.85 -7.96
C ALA A 80 7.74 0.75 -7.93
N LYS A 81 8.46 1.80 -7.50
CA LYS A 81 9.92 1.77 -7.32
C LYS A 81 10.38 0.90 -6.15
N TYR A 82 9.47 0.61 -5.23
CA TYR A 82 9.69 -0.22 -4.04
C TYR A 82 9.00 -1.58 -4.17
N ALA A 83 8.30 -1.84 -5.27
CA ALA A 83 7.83 -3.18 -5.56
C ALA A 83 9.04 -4.05 -5.96
N PRO A 84 9.08 -5.33 -5.58
CA PRO A 84 10.06 -6.25 -6.13
C PRO A 84 9.88 -6.27 -7.66
N SER A 85 10.96 -6.03 -8.40
CA SER A 85 10.93 -6.12 -9.86
C SER A 85 11.17 -7.56 -10.34
N MET A 86 11.71 -8.43 -9.48
CA MET A 86 12.05 -9.81 -9.83
C MET A 86 11.16 -10.82 -9.12
N GLU A 87 10.71 -11.82 -9.88
CA GLU A 87 9.94 -12.96 -9.33
C GLU A 87 10.79 -13.79 -8.36
N ASN A 88 12.08 -13.97 -8.65
CA ASN A 88 13.04 -14.64 -7.77
C ASN A 88 14.33 -13.81 -7.59
N PRO A 89 14.36 -12.91 -6.58
CA PRO A 89 15.50 -12.03 -6.35
C PRO A 89 16.80 -12.75 -6.00
N VAL A 90 16.75 -13.88 -5.29
CA VAL A 90 17.95 -14.67 -4.93
C VAL A 90 18.62 -15.24 -6.17
N PHE A 91 17.82 -15.81 -7.07
CA PHE A 91 18.34 -16.37 -8.32
C PHE A 91 18.96 -15.28 -9.21
N ALA A 92 18.26 -14.16 -9.39
CA ALA A 92 18.76 -13.05 -10.19
C ALA A 92 20.06 -12.45 -9.63
N LEU A 93 20.14 -12.31 -8.30
CA LEU A 93 21.36 -11.87 -7.63
C LEU A 93 22.52 -12.84 -7.87
N ARG A 94 22.29 -14.14 -7.73
CA ARG A 94 23.32 -15.17 -8.00
C ARG A 94 23.81 -15.11 -9.44
N GLU A 95 22.91 -15.08 -10.41
CA GLU A 95 23.25 -15.05 -11.85
C GLU A 95 24.11 -13.81 -12.18
N GLU A 96 23.73 -12.64 -11.69
CA GLU A 96 24.48 -11.42 -11.97
C GLU A 96 25.85 -11.37 -11.28
N LEU A 97 25.99 -11.97 -10.10
CA LEU A 97 27.30 -12.12 -9.49
C LEU A 97 28.15 -13.15 -10.24
N GLY A 98 27.57 -14.27 -10.68
CA GLY A 98 28.27 -15.29 -11.47
C GLY A 98 28.74 -14.81 -12.84
N ARG A 99 28.09 -13.81 -13.42
CA ARG A 99 28.57 -13.15 -14.65
C ARG A 99 29.76 -12.21 -14.43
N ARG A 100 29.96 -11.72 -13.21
CA ARG A 100 30.92 -10.66 -12.90
C ARG A 100 32.14 -11.12 -12.12
N PHE A 101 32.01 -12.24 -11.42
CA PHE A 101 33.06 -12.81 -10.59
C PHE A 101 33.28 -14.26 -11.01
N ASP A 102 34.54 -14.63 -11.16
CA ASP A 102 34.94 -15.99 -11.57
C ASP A 102 34.58 -17.03 -10.50
N SER A 103 34.54 -16.61 -9.23
CA SER A 103 34.14 -17.45 -8.11
C SER A 103 33.33 -16.71 -7.05
N VAL A 104 32.63 -17.48 -6.20
CA VAL A 104 31.96 -16.93 -5.01
C VAL A 104 32.96 -16.25 -4.07
N TYR A 105 34.17 -16.78 -3.98
CA TYR A 105 35.20 -16.24 -3.11
C TYR A 105 35.67 -14.87 -3.59
N ASP A 106 35.80 -14.66 -4.90
CA ASP A 106 36.14 -13.34 -5.47
C ASP A 106 35.04 -12.31 -5.19
N ALA A 107 33.78 -12.73 -5.34
CA ALA A 107 32.65 -11.91 -4.96
C ALA A 107 32.70 -11.57 -3.47
N PHE A 108 32.94 -12.56 -2.60
CA PHE A 108 33.03 -12.36 -1.15
C PHE A 108 34.13 -11.37 -0.75
N VAL A 109 35.34 -11.54 -1.30
CA VAL A 109 36.47 -10.63 -1.08
C VAL A 109 36.15 -9.22 -1.57
N TYR A 110 35.43 -9.09 -2.69
CA TYR A 110 34.97 -7.78 -3.17
C TYR A 110 33.96 -7.12 -2.22
N PHE A 111 33.10 -7.91 -1.58
CA PHE A 111 32.11 -7.42 -0.63
C PHE A 111 32.68 -7.07 0.75
N ASP A 112 33.77 -7.74 1.15
CA ASP A 112 34.47 -7.50 2.42
C ASP A 112 35.34 -6.23 2.35
N VAL A 113 34.70 -5.09 2.57
CA VAL A 113 35.38 -3.78 2.51
C VAL A 113 36.36 -3.59 3.67
N GLN A 114 36.08 -4.20 4.82
CA GLN A 114 36.90 -4.04 6.03
C GLN A 114 38.05 -5.06 6.11
N GLY A 115 38.00 -6.14 5.33
CA GLY A 115 39.02 -7.20 5.33
C GLY A 115 39.00 -8.06 6.59
N ASP A 116 37.85 -8.14 7.28
CA ASP A 116 37.69 -8.90 8.53
C ASP A 116 37.13 -10.32 8.30
N TRP A 117 37.02 -10.73 7.03
CA TRP A 117 36.44 -11.99 6.57
C TRP A 117 34.96 -12.17 6.94
N LYS A 118 34.25 -11.07 7.21
CA LYS A 118 32.82 -11.04 7.49
C LYS A 118 32.18 -9.92 6.68
N VAL A 119 31.16 -10.28 5.91
CA VAL A 119 30.42 -9.29 5.14
C VAL A 119 29.11 -8.98 5.84
N THR A 120 28.86 -7.74 6.19
CA THR A 120 27.58 -7.29 6.77
C THR A 120 26.50 -7.12 5.69
N THR A 121 25.22 -7.21 6.09
CA THR A 121 24.09 -6.89 5.20
C THR A 121 24.24 -5.47 4.58
N ALA A 122 24.79 -4.52 5.34
CA ALA A 122 25.00 -3.15 4.89
C ALA A 122 26.07 -3.05 3.79
N GLU A 123 27.16 -3.79 3.93
CA GLU A 123 28.23 -3.86 2.92
C GLU A 123 27.74 -4.49 1.62
N ILE A 124 26.99 -5.60 1.69
CA ILE A 124 26.37 -6.19 0.49
C ILE A 124 25.52 -5.15 -0.23
N LYS A 125 24.61 -4.47 0.48
CA LYS A 125 23.76 -3.42 -0.12
C LYS A 125 24.56 -2.26 -0.71
N HIS A 126 25.67 -1.87 -0.06
CA HIS A 126 26.52 -0.80 -0.54
C HIS A 126 27.25 -1.20 -1.83
N MET A 127 27.85 -2.39 -1.84
CA MET A 127 28.62 -2.87 -2.98
C MET A 127 27.74 -3.29 -4.16
N LEU A 128 26.55 -3.85 -3.93
CA LEU A 128 25.58 -4.14 -5.01
C LEU A 128 25.12 -2.85 -5.72
N ARG A 129 24.98 -1.74 -4.98
CA ARG A 129 24.74 -0.41 -5.59
C ARG A 129 25.90 0.01 -6.48
N ARG A 130 27.14 -0.21 -6.06
CA ARG A 130 28.33 0.10 -6.88
C ARG A 130 28.37 -0.70 -8.18
N LEU A 131 27.89 -1.95 -8.14
CA LEU A 131 27.77 -2.82 -9.31
C LEU A 131 26.65 -2.38 -10.28
N LYS A 132 25.75 -1.47 -9.88
CA LYS A 132 24.61 -1.02 -10.70
C LYS A 132 23.82 -2.20 -11.29
N LEU A 133 23.52 -3.19 -10.44
CA LEU A 133 22.71 -4.34 -10.86
C LEU A 133 21.27 -3.91 -11.19
N PRO A 134 20.58 -4.61 -12.11
CA PRO A 134 19.18 -4.36 -12.44
C PRO A 134 18.24 -4.93 -11.36
N LEU A 135 18.54 -4.69 -10.08
CA LEU A 135 17.77 -5.13 -8.92
C LEU A 135 17.37 -3.91 -8.10
N THR A 136 16.10 -3.85 -7.69
CA THR A 136 15.67 -2.80 -6.76
C THR A 136 16.23 -3.06 -5.37
N HIS A 137 16.24 -2.04 -4.52
CA HIS A 137 16.60 -2.20 -3.10
C HIS A 137 15.74 -3.25 -2.40
N VAL A 138 14.48 -3.39 -2.80
CA VAL A 138 13.54 -4.35 -2.22
C VAL A 138 13.84 -5.77 -2.68
N ASP A 139 14.23 -5.97 -3.94
CA ASP A 139 14.69 -7.27 -4.43
C ASP A 139 15.91 -7.74 -3.65
N VAL A 140 16.89 -6.86 -3.42
CA VAL A 140 18.07 -7.18 -2.61
C VAL A 140 17.68 -7.54 -1.17
N ASP A 141 16.76 -6.80 -0.56
CA ASP A 141 16.29 -7.08 0.80
C ASP A 141 15.56 -8.43 0.91
N ILE A 142 14.71 -8.74 -0.07
CA ILE A 142 14.04 -10.03 -0.15
C ILE A 142 15.08 -11.13 -0.36
N ALA A 143 16.04 -10.93 -1.26
CA ALA A 143 17.10 -11.90 -1.54
C ALA A 143 17.89 -12.21 -0.27
N LEU A 144 18.35 -11.18 0.46
CA LEU A 144 19.14 -11.37 1.67
C LEU A 144 18.32 -12.01 2.80
N LYS A 145 17.03 -11.66 2.95
CA LYS A 145 16.14 -12.30 3.92
C LYS A 145 15.90 -13.77 3.59
N GLN A 146 15.61 -14.09 2.33
CA GLN A 146 15.41 -15.48 1.88
C GLN A 146 16.70 -16.29 2.01
N ALA A 147 17.85 -15.70 1.69
CA ALA A 147 19.16 -16.31 1.84
C ALA A 147 19.50 -16.59 3.32
N LYS A 148 18.99 -15.77 4.24
CA LYS A 148 19.08 -15.96 5.70
C LYS A 148 17.98 -16.86 6.29
N ALA A 149 17.00 -17.32 5.52
CA ALA A 149 15.91 -18.12 6.06
C ALA A 149 16.44 -19.44 6.64
N GLY A 150 16.35 -19.59 7.96
CA GLY A 150 16.89 -20.74 8.70
C GLY A 150 18.26 -20.52 9.34
N TYR A 151 18.85 -19.32 9.24
CA TYR A 151 20.07 -18.96 9.95
C TYR A 151 19.74 -18.10 11.17
N VAL A 152 19.87 -18.69 12.36
CA VAL A 152 19.78 -17.97 13.64
C VAL A 152 21.19 -17.49 13.97
N GLY A 153 21.62 -16.38 13.38
CA GLY A 153 22.96 -15.84 13.58
C GLY A 153 23.04 -14.34 13.37
N SER A 154 24.24 -13.78 13.60
CA SER A 154 24.49 -12.34 13.50
C SER A 154 24.20 -11.77 12.11
N ASP A 155 24.14 -10.44 12.02
CA ASP A 155 23.83 -9.73 10.78
C ASP A 155 24.94 -9.77 9.71
N THR A 156 25.85 -10.73 9.84
CA THR A 156 27.09 -10.88 9.10
C THR A 156 27.14 -12.23 8.39
N PHE A 157 27.78 -12.25 7.23
CA PHE A 157 27.97 -13.41 6.40
C PHE A 157 29.44 -13.81 6.45
N THR A 158 29.72 -15.04 6.89
CA THR A 158 31.02 -15.68 6.66
C THR A 158 31.05 -16.26 5.25
N ALA A 159 32.24 -16.53 4.68
CA ALA A 159 32.35 -17.05 3.33
C ALA A 159 31.49 -18.31 3.08
N ASN A 160 31.53 -19.28 4.00
CA ASN A 160 30.72 -20.50 3.90
C ASN A 160 29.22 -20.22 3.97
N PHE A 161 28.81 -19.26 4.81
CA PHE A 161 27.41 -18.88 4.87
C PHE A 161 26.99 -18.15 3.59
N PHE A 162 27.83 -17.26 3.07
CA PHE A 162 27.58 -16.52 1.83
C PHE A 162 27.34 -17.45 0.63
N VAL A 163 28.19 -18.48 0.47
CA VAL A 163 28.03 -19.56 -0.52
C VAL A 163 26.67 -20.25 -0.38
N ARG A 164 26.34 -20.72 0.83
CA ARG A 164 25.10 -21.46 1.10
C ARG A 164 23.85 -20.60 0.90
N ALA A 165 23.93 -19.35 1.35
CA ALA A 165 22.85 -18.38 1.32
C ALA A 165 22.48 -18.03 -0.13
N LEU A 166 23.48 -17.86 -1.01
CA LEU A 166 23.27 -17.64 -2.44
C LEU A 166 23.03 -18.94 -3.23
N ARG A 167 23.12 -20.11 -2.58
CA ARG A 167 23.10 -21.44 -3.22
C ARG A 167 24.07 -21.53 -4.40
N TRP A 168 25.20 -20.83 -4.30
CA TRP A 168 26.17 -20.77 -5.37
C TRP A 168 27.23 -21.85 -5.15
N PHE A 169 26.85 -23.06 -5.52
CA PHE A 169 27.76 -24.19 -5.55
C PHE A 169 28.48 -24.16 -6.90
N VAL A 170 29.80 -23.96 -6.85
CA VAL A 170 30.71 -24.10 -7.99
C VAL A 170 30.87 -25.58 -8.29
#